data_AF-A0A1M6IDL3-F1
#
_entry.id   AF-A0A1M6IDL3-F1
#
_cell.length_a   1.000
_cell.length_b   1.000
_cell.length_c   1.000
_cell.angle_alpha   90.00
_cell.angle_beta   90.00
_cell.angle_gamma   90.00
#
_symmetry.space_group_name_H-M   'P 1'
#
loop_
_entity.id
_entity.type
_entity.pdbx_description
1 polymer ?
#
loop_
_entity_poly.entity_id
_entity_poly.type
_entity_poly.pdbx_seq_one_letter_code
_entity_poly.pdbx_strand_id
1 'polypeptide(L)'
;MSDFFRGQAPLRFDPDADGLAFRHYDPDEKVMGKRLEDHLRFAVAYWHSFAWPGGDPFGGQTFDRPWWGETMEGARLKADIAFEMFDILGVPFFCWHDHDIRPEGDTFAESKRNFDEIIDIFEQKMEQSKTRLLWGTANLFSHRRFMSGAATNPDPEVYAWSAATVKNCLDATHRLNGENYVLWGGREGYETLLNTDMGQELEHMGRFLSMVVDYKHKIGFKGQILIEPKPQEPTKHQYDYDVATVYGFLQRFGLEKEVKVNIEQGHAILAGHSFEHELALARELGILGSIDMNRNDYQSGWDTDQFPNNVPEVALAYYEVLKAGGFTQGGTNFDAKLRRQSLDPSDLIAAHAGAMDVCARGLKAAAKMLEDDALEAPRRARYAGWETDAAQKMLSSDLETVAAPVEQGNVNPQPRSGQQEKLENIVNRYV
;
A
#
# COMPACT_ATOMS: atom_id res chain seq x y z
N MET A 1 -4.32 -20.29 -22.67
CA MET A 1 -3.96 -18.89 -22.89
C MET A 1 -5.08 -18.26 -23.68
N SER A 2 -5.54 -17.09 -23.24
CA SER A 2 -6.53 -16.30 -23.96
C SER A 2 -5.88 -15.60 -25.16
N ASP A 3 -6.69 -15.05 -26.07
CA ASP A 3 -6.19 -14.18 -27.15
C ASP A 3 -6.09 -12.69 -26.71
N PHE A 4 -6.36 -12.37 -25.44
CA PHE A 4 -6.49 -10.98 -24.98
C PHE A 4 -5.19 -10.18 -25.12
N PHE A 5 -4.06 -10.75 -24.71
CA PHE A 5 -2.73 -10.14 -24.89
C PHE A 5 -2.06 -10.56 -26.21
N ARG A 6 -2.80 -11.17 -27.14
CA ARG A 6 -2.33 -11.56 -28.50
C ARG A 6 -1.03 -12.37 -28.50
N GLY A 7 -0.85 -13.25 -27.51
CA GLY A 7 0.34 -14.10 -27.38
C GLY A 7 1.62 -13.34 -26.98
N GLN A 8 1.49 -12.19 -26.30
CA GLN A 8 2.62 -11.46 -25.72
C GLN A 8 3.50 -12.41 -24.91
N ALA A 9 4.79 -12.45 -25.25
CA ALA A 9 5.76 -13.27 -24.52
C ALA A 9 6.08 -12.64 -23.15
N PRO A 10 6.49 -13.46 -22.16
CA PRO A 10 6.97 -12.95 -20.89
C PRO A 10 8.08 -11.91 -21.07
N LEU A 11 7.96 -10.81 -20.33
CA LEU A 11 8.93 -9.74 -20.31
C LEU A 11 10.26 -10.23 -19.74
N ARG A 12 11.35 -9.64 -20.23
CA ARG A 12 12.71 -9.98 -19.84
C ARG A 12 13.48 -8.71 -19.52
N PHE A 13 14.50 -8.86 -18.70
CA PHE A 13 15.51 -7.84 -18.54
C PHE A 13 16.36 -7.74 -19.83
N ASP A 14 16.32 -6.57 -20.44
CA ASP A 14 17.12 -6.19 -21.60
C ASP A 14 17.34 -4.66 -21.55
N PRO A 15 18.49 -4.19 -21.03
CA PRO A 15 18.77 -2.77 -20.88
C PRO A 15 18.89 -2.03 -22.21
N ASP A 16 19.15 -2.75 -23.31
CA ASP A 16 19.37 -2.20 -24.65
C ASP A 16 18.14 -2.38 -25.56
N ALA A 17 17.02 -2.90 -25.04
CA ALA A 17 15.81 -3.13 -25.82
C ALA A 17 15.21 -1.82 -26.38
N ASP A 18 14.92 -1.83 -27.68
CA ASP A 18 14.12 -0.78 -28.35
C ASP A 18 12.63 -0.87 -27.99
N GLY A 19 12.15 -2.06 -27.60
CA GLY A 19 10.74 -2.37 -27.35
C GLY A 19 10.36 -2.48 -25.86
N LEU A 20 9.27 -3.20 -25.62
CA LEU A 20 8.76 -3.49 -24.29
C LEU A 20 9.63 -4.57 -23.61
N ALA A 21 10.40 -4.15 -22.61
CA ALA A 21 11.28 -4.98 -21.78
C ALA A 21 11.59 -4.23 -20.48
N PHE A 22 12.16 -4.92 -19.49
CA PHE A 22 12.70 -4.28 -18.29
C PHE A 22 14.13 -3.79 -18.56
N ARG A 23 14.41 -2.52 -18.27
CA ARG A 23 15.73 -1.89 -18.43
C ARG A 23 16.49 -1.77 -17.12
N HIS A 24 15.78 -1.82 -16.00
CA HIS A 24 16.36 -1.72 -14.66
C HIS A 24 15.95 -2.89 -13.77
N TYR A 25 14.82 -3.53 -14.02
CA TYR A 25 14.38 -4.69 -13.24
C TYR A 25 14.91 -6.01 -13.82
N ASP A 26 16.05 -6.47 -13.29
CA ASP A 26 16.48 -7.86 -13.39
C ASP A 26 16.08 -8.59 -12.10
N PRO A 27 15.10 -9.52 -12.12
CA PRO A 27 14.61 -10.18 -10.91
C PRO A 27 15.70 -10.91 -10.13
N ASP A 28 16.77 -11.37 -10.79
CA ASP A 28 17.85 -12.15 -10.18
C ASP A 28 19.05 -11.31 -9.73
N GLU A 29 19.10 -10.03 -10.10
CA GLU A 29 20.17 -9.13 -9.67
C GLU A 29 20.16 -8.98 -8.14
N LYS A 30 21.34 -9.10 -7.53
CA LYS A 30 21.52 -8.93 -6.09
C LYS A 30 21.90 -7.49 -5.75
N VAL A 31 21.08 -6.84 -4.94
CA VAL A 31 21.34 -5.52 -4.34
C VAL A 31 21.40 -5.72 -2.82
N MET A 32 22.46 -5.24 -2.16
CA MET A 32 22.67 -5.46 -0.72
C MET A 32 22.50 -6.94 -0.31
N GLY A 33 22.93 -7.88 -1.17
CA GLY A 33 22.88 -9.33 -0.92
C GLY A 33 21.54 -10.04 -1.15
N LYS A 34 20.47 -9.32 -1.51
CA LYS A 34 19.12 -9.88 -1.74
C LYS A 34 18.66 -9.59 -3.19
N ARG A 35 17.91 -10.51 -3.80
CA ARG A 35 17.45 -10.37 -5.20
C ARG A 35 16.48 -9.20 -5.31
N LEU A 36 16.43 -8.52 -6.46
CA LEU A 36 15.46 -7.45 -6.70
C LEU A 36 14.02 -7.93 -6.56
N GLU A 37 13.69 -9.13 -7.05
CA GLU A 37 12.36 -9.73 -6.86
C GLU A 37 11.97 -9.84 -5.38
N ASP A 38 12.91 -10.24 -4.52
CA ASP A 38 12.67 -10.43 -3.08
C ASP A 38 12.63 -9.10 -2.33
N HIS A 39 13.35 -8.07 -2.80
CA HIS A 39 13.29 -6.71 -2.25
C HIS A 39 11.96 -6.04 -2.55
N LEU A 40 11.58 -6.05 -3.83
CA LEU A 40 10.47 -5.28 -4.35
C LEU A 40 9.13 -5.98 -4.12
N ARG A 41 9.10 -7.32 -4.22
CA ARG A 41 7.90 -8.16 -4.00
C ARG A 41 6.68 -7.56 -4.72
N PHE A 42 6.84 -7.29 -6.02
CA PHE A 42 5.82 -6.61 -6.81
C PHE A 42 4.51 -7.40 -6.80
N ALA A 43 3.41 -6.68 -6.60
CA ALA A 43 2.06 -7.20 -6.72
C ALA A 43 1.23 -6.38 -7.71
N VAL A 44 0.27 -7.05 -8.36
CA VAL A 44 -0.71 -6.40 -9.23
C VAL A 44 -2.04 -6.26 -8.49
N ALA A 45 -2.59 -5.05 -8.48
CA ALA A 45 -3.93 -4.75 -8.00
C ALA A 45 -4.98 -5.28 -8.99
N TYR A 46 -5.79 -6.25 -8.54
CA TYR A 46 -6.81 -6.86 -9.40
C TYR A 46 -7.92 -5.86 -9.79
N TRP A 47 -8.32 -4.96 -8.88
CA TRP A 47 -9.38 -3.98 -9.14
C TRP A 47 -9.03 -3.07 -10.31
N HIS A 48 -7.87 -2.42 -10.27
CA HIS A 48 -7.49 -1.48 -11.32
C HIS A 48 -7.13 -2.14 -12.65
N SER A 49 -6.56 -3.34 -12.59
CA SER A 49 -6.13 -4.04 -13.80
C SER A 49 -7.30 -4.70 -14.54
N PHE A 50 -8.30 -5.21 -13.81
CA PHE A 50 -9.32 -6.09 -14.40
C PHE A 50 -10.77 -5.77 -14.03
N ALA A 51 -11.04 -4.94 -13.01
CA ALA A 51 -12.41 -4.64 -12.58
C ALA A 51 -12.84 -3.20 -12.90
N TRP A 52 -11.93 -2.23 -12.86
CA TRP A 52 -12.25 -0.83 -13.14
C TRP A 52 -12.55 -0.64 -14.64
N PRO A 53 -13.76 -0.19 -15.02
CA PRO A 53 -14.19 -0.14 -16.41
C PRO A 53 -13.75 1.15 -17.14
N GLY A 54 -12.88 1.95 -16.52
CA GLY A 54 -12.45 3.24 -17.07
C GLY A 54 -13.50 4.35 -16.96
N GLY A 55 -14.38 4.27 -15.96
CA GLY A 55 -15.36 5.32 -15.64
C GLY A 55 -14.80 6.39 -14.69
N ASP A 56 -15.41 7.57 -14.70
CA ASP A 56 -15.14 8.68 -13.79
C ASP A 56 -16.46 9.41 -13.43
N PRO A 57 -16.47 10.41 -12.52
CA PRO A 57 -17.70 11.10 -12.14
C PRO A 57 -18.46 11.82 -13.27
N PHE A 58 -17.84 11.95 -14.46
CA PHE A 58 -18.36 12.70 -15.60
C PHE A 58 -18.58 11.84 -16.85
N GLY A 59 -18.27 10.54 -16.80
CA GLY A 59 -18.39 9.64 -17.93
C GLY A 59 -18.39 8.16 -17.54
N GLY A 60 -19.20 7.37 -18.25
CA GLY A 60 -19.29 5.93 -18.05
C GLY A 60 -18.06 5.15 -18.56
N GLN A 61 -18.22 3.83 -18.58
CA GLN A 61 -17.25 2.84 -19.04
C GLN A 61 -16.62 3.21 -20.38
N THR A 62 -15.30 3.02 -20.47
CA THR A 62 -14.50 3.20 -21.68
C THR A 62 -13.79 1.94 -22.14
N PHE A 63 -13.46 1.05 -21.22
CA PHE A 63 -12.80 -0.20 -21.55
C PHE A 63 -13.82 -1.19 -22.10
N ASP A 64 -13.53 -1.75 -23.28
CA ASP A 64 -14.25 -2.88 -23.84
C ASP A 64 -13.42 -4.14 -23.61
N ARG A 65 -13.83 -4.95 -22.61
CA ARG A 65 -13.15 -6.19 -22.22
C ARG A 65 -14.14 -7.35 -22.32
N PRO A 66 -13.68 -8.54 -22.75
CA PRO A 66 -14.57 -9.66 -23.02
C PRO A 66 -15.22 -10.28 -21.77
N TRP A 67 -14.79 -9.90 -20.57
CA TRP A 67 -15.31 -10.41 -19.30
C TRP A 67 -16.35 -9.50 -18.63
N TRP A 68 -16.79 -8.43 -19.27
CA TRP A 68 -17.84 -7.56 -18.75
C TRP A 68 -19.22 -8.23 -18.75
N GLY A 69 -20.07 -7.87 -17.77
CA GLY A 69 -21.47 -8.31 -17.72
C GLY A 69 -21.94 -8.95 -16.41
N GLU A 70 -21.21 -8.84 -15.29
CA GLU A 70 -21.62 -9.39 -13.98
C GLU A 70 -22.03 -10.87 -14.03
N THR A 71 -21.29 -11.69 -14.77
CA THR A 71 -21.53 -13.15 -14.87
C THR A 71 -20.38 -13.95 -14.30
N MET A 72 -20.66 -15.19 -13.87
CA MET A 72 -19.62 -16.13 -13.47
C MET A 72 -18.71 -16.50 -14.64
N GLU A 73 -19.22 -16.57 -15.88
CA GLU A 73 -18.39 -16.80 -17.06
C GLU A 73 -17.36 -15.68 -17.25
N GLY A 74 -17.78 -14.42 -17.13
CA GLY A 74 -16.88 -13.27 -17.15
C GLY A 74 -15.85 -13.34 -16.01
N ALA A 75 -16.27 -13.66 -14.79
CA ALA A 75 -15.35 -13.78 -13.65
C ALA A 75 -14.27 -14.88 -13.85
N ARG A 76 -14.65 -16.04 -14.42
CA ARG A 76 -13.68 -17.10 -14.77
C ARG A 76 -12.69 -16.64 -15.85
N LEU A 77 -13.20 -16.01 -16.91
CA LEU A 77 -12.34 -15.47 -17.97
C LEU A 77 -11.39 -14.39 -17.45
N LYS A 78 -11.87 -13.51 -16.57
CA LYS A 78 -11.06 -12.48 -15.91
C LYS A 78 -9.94 -13.10 -15.08
N ALA A 79 -10.22 -14.19 -14.36
CA ALA A 79 -9.19 -14.95 -13.62
C ALA A 79 -8.16 -15.60 -14.56
N ASP A 80 -8.58 -16.14 -15.71
CA ASP A 80 -7.65 -16.68 -16.72
C ASP A 80 -6.71 -15.60 -17.26
N ILE A 81 -7.26 -14.45 -17.61
CA ILE A 81 -6.51 -13.33 -18.19
C ILE A 81 -5.60 -12.67 -17.15
N ALA A 82 -6.03 -12.60 -15.89
CA ALA A 82 -5.20 -12.08 -14.81
C ALA A 82 -3.92 -12.88 -14.62
N PHE A 83 -4.02 -14.21 -14.53
CA PHE A 83 -2.83 -15.05 -14.39
C PHE A 83 -1.96 -15.08 -15.65
N GLU A 84 -2.55 -14.95 -16.85
CA GLU A 84 -1.78 -14.75 -18.08
C GLU A 84 -0.94 -13.46 -18.00
N MET A 85 -1.52 -12.35 -17.53
CA MET A 85 -0.79 -11.11 -17.32
C MET A 85 0.30 -11.25 -16.26
N PHE A 86 0.01 -11.95 -15.15
CA PHE A 86 0.99 -12.16 -14.07
C PHE A 86 2.21 -12.93 -14.59
N ASP A 87 1.99 -13.94 -15.41
CA ASP A 87 3.06 -14.71 -16.06
C ASP A 87 3.81 -13.87 -17.11
N ILE A 88 3.13 -13.02 -17.87
CA ILE A 88 3.76 -12.09 -18.83
C ILE A 88 4.69 -11.11 -18.10
N LEU A 89 4.24 -10.50 -17.00
CA LEU A 89 5.05 -9.57 -16.22
C LEU A 89 6.10 -10.28 -15.36
N GLY A 90 5.91 -11.56 -15.09
CA GLY A 90 6.72 -12.30 -14.13
C GLY A 90 6.59 -11.74 -12.71
N VAL A 91 5.42 -11.26 -12.31
CA VAL A 91 5.20 -10.71 -10.96
C VAL A 91 5.04 -11.83 -9.92
N PRO A 92 5.71 -11.72 -8.75
CA PRO A 92 5.60 -12.74 -7.71
C PRO A 92 4.27 -12.69 -6.96
N PHE A 93 3.54 -11.56 -6.98
CA PHE A 93 2.31 -11.43 -6.20
C PHE A 93 1.14 -10.75 -6.93
N PHE A 94 -0.05 -10.86 -6.34
CA PHE A 94 -1.26 -10.09 -6.66
C PHE A 94 -2.08 -9.80 -5.41
N CYS A 95 -3.02 -8.85 -5.52
CA CYS A 95 -3.93 -8.42 -4.47
C CYS A 95 -5.38 -8.36 -4.98
N TRP A 96 -6.40 -8.56 -4.14
CA TRP A 96 -7.81 -8.49 -4.55
C TRP A 96 -8.77 -7.97 -3.46
N HIS A 97 -9.87 -7.33 -3.86
CA HIS A 97 -11.10 -7.29 -3.05
C HIS A 97 -12.08 -8.38 -3.51
N ASP A 98 -12.90 -8.86 -2.58
CA ASP A 98 -13.92 -9.87 -2.86
C ASP A 98 -14.90 -9.44 -3.95
N HIS A 99 -15.32 -8.18 -3.98
CA HIS A 99 -16.22 -7.64 -5.00
C HIS A 99 -15.59 -7.61 -6.40
N ASP A 100 -14.26 -7.50 -6.50
CA ASP A 100 -13.60 -7.35 -7.79
C ASP A 100 -13.47 -8.65 -8.56
N ILE A 101 -13.53 -9.80 -7.87
CA ILE A 101 -13.20 -11.09 -8.46
C ILE A 101 -14.44 -11.89 -8.87
N ARG A 102 -15.63 -11.50 -8.42
CA ARG A 102 -16.88 -12.24 -8.59
C ARG A 102 -18.08 -11.30 -8.78
N PRO A 103 -19.16 -11.74 -9.46
CA PRO A 103 -20.38 -10.95 -9.58
C PRO A 103 -21.22 -10.93 -8.29
N GLU A 104 -21.93 -9.82 -8.07
CA GLU A 104 -22.85 -9.67 -6.94
C GLU A 104 -24.06 -10.60 -7.03
N GLY A 105 -24.43 -11.26 -5.92
CA GLY A 105 -25.65 -12.06 -5.80
C GLY A 105 -26.75 -11.29 -5.08
N ASP A 106 -27.98 -11.82 -5.08
CA ASP A 106 -29.12 -11.16 -4.42
C ASP A 106 -29.06 -11.29 -2.89
N THR A 107 -28.29 -12.25 -2.40
CA THR A 107 -28.08 -12.51 -0.97
C THR A 107 -26.61 -12.76 -0.65
N PHE A 108 -26.22 -12.59 0.62
CA PHE A 108 -24.87 -12.92 1.07
C PHE A 108 -24.47 -14.35 0.72
N ALA A 109 -25.40 -15.31 0.82
CA ALA A 109 -25.13 -16.70 0.52
C ALA A 109 -24.79 -16.94 -0.97
N GLU A 110 -25.48 -16.24 -1.88
CA GLU A 110 -25.20 -16.31 -3.31
C GLU A 110 -23.87 -15.62 -3.66
N SER A 111 -23.65 -14.43 -3.10
CA SER A 111 -22.39 -13.69 -3.22
C SER A 111 -21.20 -14.53 -2.75
N LYS A 112 -21.35 -15.20 -1.59
CA LYS A 112 -20.35 -16.12 -1.05
C LYS A 112 -20.13 -17.32 -1.94
N ARG A 113 -21.18 -17.96 -2.48
CA ARG A 113 -21.02 -19.09 -3.41
C ARG A 113 -20.24 -18.69 -4.66
N ASN A 114 -20.56 -17.53 -5.25
CA ASN A 114 -19.85 -17.01 -6.41
C ASN A 114 -18.38 -16.72 -6.09
N PHE A 115 -18.12 -16.12 -4.93
CA PHE A 115 -16.78 -15.85 -4.42
C PHE A 115 -15.97 -17.14 -4.20
N ASP A 116 -16.54 -18.12 -3.48
CA ASP A 116 -15.89 -19.40 -3.18
C ASP A 116 -15.44 -20.12 -4.47
N GLU A 117 -16.23 -20.05 -5.53
CA GLU A 117 -15.87 -20.63 -6.83
C GLU A 117 -14.62 -19.96 -7.46
N ILE A 118 -14.49 -18.64 -7.35
CA ILE A 118 -13.32 -17.94 -7.88
C ILE A 118 -12.08 -18.20 -7.01
N ILE A 119 -12.26 -18.35 -5.70
CA ILE A 119 -11.17 -18.76 -4.80
C ILE A 119 -10.65 -20.16 -5.16
N ASP A 120 -11.53 -21.11 -5.49
CA ASP A 120 -11.13 -22.44 -5.97
C ASP A 120 -10.28 -22.35 -7.26
N ILE A 121 -10.63 -21.42 -8.16
CA ILE A 121 -9.88 -21.18 -9.40
C ILE A 121 -8.51 -20.54 -9.10
N PHE A 122 -8.45 -19.54 -8.22
CA PHE A 122 -7.18 -18.91 -7.84
C PHE A 122 -6.23 -19.93 -7.19
N GLU A 123 -6.74 -20.78 -6.30
CA GLU A 123 -5.96 -21.84 -5.67
C GLU A 123 -5.31 -22.75 -6.72
N GLN A 124 -6.09 -23.25 -7.69
CA GLN A 124 -5.60 -24.09 -8.78
C GLN A 124 -4.59 -23.36 -9.68
N LYS A 125 -4.81 -22.08 -9.97
CA LYS A 125 -3.89 -21.28 -10.79
C LYS A 125 -2.56 -21.01 -10.09
N MET A 126 -2.58 -20.78 -8.79
CA MET A 126 -1.38 -20.58 -7.97
C MET A 126 -0.51 -21.86 -7.89
N GLU A 127 -1.07 -23.05 -8.13
CA GLU A 127 -0.28 -24.27 -8.27
C GLU A 127 0.53 -24.31 -9.57
N GLN A 128 0.08 -23.61 -10.62
CA GLN A 128 0.66 -23.64 -11.97
C GLN A 128 1.50 -22.41 -12.31
N SER A 129 1.30 -21.30 -11.59
CA SER A 129 2.08 -20.07 -11.72
C SER A 129 3.02 -19.88 -10.53
N LYS A 130 4.06 -19.03 -10.69
CA LYS A 130 4.89 -18.59 -9.56
C LYS A 130 4.19 -17.55 -8.68
N THR A 131 3.14 -16.91 -9.19
CA THR A 131 2.47 -15.81 -8.50
C THR A 131 1.71 -16.29 -7.26
N ARG A 132 1.79 -15.55 -6.16
CA ARG A 132 1.16 -15.84 -4.87
C ARG A 132 0.29 -14.67 -4.40
N LEU A 133 -0.55 -14.90 -3.41
CA LEU A 133 -1.37 -13.84 -2.84
C LEU A 133 -0.53 -12.97 -1.88
N LEU A 134 -0.38 -11.68 -2.16
CA LEU A 134 0.22 -10.76 -1.18
C LEU A 134 -0.80 -10.46 -0.08
N TRP A 135 -2.02 -10.10 -0.47
CA TRP A 135 -3.13 -9.91 0.45
C TRP A 135 -4.49 -9.94 -0.25
N GLY A 136 -5.50 -10.38 0.51
CA GLY A 136 -6.91 -10.15 0.18
C GLY A 136 -7.51 -9.09 1.10
N THR A 137 -8.66 -8.56 0.71
CA THR A 137 -9.42 -7.56 1.48
C THR A 137 -10.91 -7.63 1.12
N ALA A 138 -11.73 -6.94 1.91
CA ALA A 138 -13.16 -6.82 1.69
C ALA A 138 -13.49 -5.44 1.09
N ASN A 139 -14.23 -5.40 -0.02
CA ASN A 139 -14.81 -4.16 -0.51
C ASN A 139 -16.06 -3.83 0.31
N LEU A 140 -15.88 -2.96 1.30
CA LEU A 140 -16.94 -2.45 2.18
C LEU A 140 -17.31 -1.01 1.86
N PHE A 141 -17.20 -0.60 0.59
CA PHE A 141 -17.37 0.80 0.20
C PHE A 141 -18.11 1.06 -1.12
N SER A 142 -18.17 0.08 -2.04
CA SER A 142 -18.84 0.24 -3.33
C SER A 142 -20.35 0.04 -3.26
N HIS A 143 -20.82 -0.99 -2.57
CA HIS A 143 -22.27 -1.27 -2.50
C HIS A 143 -23.00 -0.19 -1.70
N ARG A 144 -24.17 0.24 -2.17
CA ARG A 144 -24.99 1.31 -1.54
C ARG A 144 -25.32 1.12 -0.06
N ARG A 145 -25.22 -0.11 0.46
CA ARG A 145 -25.45 -0.43 1.88
C ARG A 145 -24.40 0.22 2.78
N PHE A 146 -23.20 0.46 2.25
CA PHE A 146 -22.07 1.06 2.97
C PHE A 146 -22.01 2.59 2.85
N MET A 147 -23.04 3.24 2.29
CA MET A 147 -23.03 4.69 2.05
C MET A 147 -22.83 5.53 3.33
N SER A 148 -23.01 4.95 4.51
CA SER A 148 -22.83 5.61 5.81
C SER A 148 -21.85 4.87 6.72
N GLY A 149 -20.88 4.15 6.13
CA GLY A 149 -19.87 3.40 6.88
C GLY A 149 -20.06 1.88 6.80
N ALA A 150 -19.11 1.14 7.36
CA ALA A 150 -19.16 -0.31 7.46
C ALA A 150 -19.04 -0.76 8.92
N ALA A 151 -17.84 -0.74 9.49
CA ALA A 151 -17.64 -0.87 10.93
C ALA A 151 -18.07 0.39 11.70
N THR A 152 -18.08 1.55 11.05
CA THR A 152 -18.55 2.82 11.62
C THR A 152 -20.02 3.11 11.30
N ASN A 153 -20.75 2.16 10.69
CA ASN A 153 -22.12 2.43 10.29
C ASN A 153 -23.04 2.62 11.51
N PRO A 154 -23.97 3.62 11.50
CA PRO A 154 -24.97 3.78 12.55
C PRO A 154 -26.00 2.64 12.59
N ASP A 155 -26.12 1.84 11.53
CA ASP A 155 -26.97 0.66 11.45
C ASP A 155 -26.22 -0.63 11.86
N PRO A 156 -26.60 -1.30 12.95
CA PRO A 156 -25.95 -2.54 13.40
C PRO A 156 -26.09 -3.71 12.41
N GLU A 157 -27.08 -3.71 11.51
CA GLU A 157 -27.19 -4.75 10.48
C GLU A 157 -26.08 -4.62 9.43
N VAL A 158 -25.68 -3.39 9.09
CA VAL A 158 -24.55 -3.13 8.19
C VAL A 158 -23.23 -3.51 8.85
N TYR A 159 -23.07 -3.24 10.15
CA TYR A 159 -21.92 -3.73 10.93
C TYR A 159 -21.81 -5.26 10.87
N ALA A 160 -22.92 -5.96 11.09
CA ALA A 160 -22.96 -7.42 11.04
C ALA A 160 -22.65 -7.98 9.65
N TRP A 161 -23.18 -7.36 8.59
CA TRP A 161 -22.84 -7.71 7.20
C TRP A 161 -21.35 -7.54 6.94
N SER A 162 -20.78 -6.41 7.37
CA SER A 162 -19.36 -6.10 7.20
C SER A 162 -18.46 -7.12 7.90
N ALA A 163 -18.82 -7.54 9.12
CA ALA A 163 -18.12 -8.59 9.85
C ALA A 163 -18.17 -9.93 9.11
N ALA A 164 -19.32 -10.29 8.52
CA ALA A 164 -19.48 -11.51 7.74
C ALA A 164 -18.59 -11.49 6.48
N THR A 165 -18.54 -10.36 5.76
CA THR A 165 -17.69 -10.20 4.58
C THR A 165 -16.21 -10.28 4.95
N VAL A 166 -15.76 -9.55 5.98
CA VAL A 166 -14.34 -9.56 6.41
C VAL A 166 -13.92 -10.95 6.88
N LYS A 167 -14.77 -11.64 7.64
CA LYS A 167 -14.52 -13.03 8.02
C LYS A 167 -14.32 -13.92 6.78
N ASN A 168 -15.21 -13.78 5.78
CA ASN A 168 -15.14 -14.56 4.55
C ASN A 168 -13.85 -14.30 3.75
N CYS A 169 -13.46 -13.02 3.63
CA CYS A 169 -12.24 -12.63 2.92
C CYS A 169 -10.98 -13.08 3.66
N LEU A 170 -10.96 -12.98 5.00
CA LEU A 170 -9.85 -13.43 5.82
C LEU A 170 -9.70 -14.96 5.80
N ASP A 171 -10.81 -15.71 5.81
CA ASP A 171 -10.79 -17.17 5.62
C ASP A 171 -10.19 -17.56 4.26
N ALA A 172 -10.60 -16.88 3.18
CA ALA A 172 -10.06 -17.14 1.83
C ALA A 172 -8.60 -16.70 1.69
N THR A 173 -8.23 -15.56 2.26
CA THR A 173 -6.84 -15.09 2.30
C THR A 173 -5.95 -16.11 3.03
N HIS A 174 -6.42 -16.65 4.15
CA HIS A 174 -5.71 -17.70 4.86
C HIS A 174 -5.61 -18.99 4.04
N ARG A 175 -6.70 -19.43 3.40
CA ARG A 175 -6.72 -20.61 2.51
C ARG A 175 -5.69 -20.50 1.38
N LEU A 176 -5.60 -19.33 0.75
CA LEU A 176 -4.66 -19.05 -0.33
C LEU A 176 -3.23 -18.73 0.15
N ASN A 177 -2.95 -18.87 1.44
CA ASN A 177 -1.66 -18.54 2.05
C ASN A 177 -1.22 -17.08 1.78
N GLY A 178 -2.17 -16.14 1.84
CA GLY A 178 -1.90 -14.71 1.74
C GLY A 178 -0.95 -14.24 2.83
N GLU A 179 0.00 -13.38 2.47
CA GLU A 179 1.02 -12.86 3.39
C GLU A 179 0.47 -11.78 4.33
N ASN A 180 -0.61 -11.10 3.93
CA ASN A 180 -1.24 -10.04 4.71
C ASN A 180 -2.76 -10.01 4.46
N TYR A 181 -3.49 -9.25 5.28
CA TYR A 181 -4.89 -8.90 5.08
C TYR A 181 -5.07 -7.40 5.34
N VAL A 182 -5.62 -6.69 4.36
CA VAL A 182 -5.74 -5.22 4.39
C VAL A 182 -7.14 -4.80 4.83
N LEU A 183 -7.22 -3.67 5.53
CA LEU A 183 -8.44 -2.91 5.79
C LEU A 183 -8.19 -1.46 5.35
N TRP A 184 -8.78 -1.08 4.23
CA TRP A 184 -8.88 0.33 3.81
C TRP A 184 -10.27 0.87 4.16
N GLY A 185 -10.30 1.92 4.97
CA GLY A 185 -11.52 2.49 5.53
C GLY A 185 -12.33 3.37 4.58
N GLY A 186 -12.55 2.98 3.32
CA GLY A 186 -13.13 3.87 2.30
C GLY A 186 -14.48 4.53 2.65
N ARG A 187 -15.25 3.98 3.61
CA ARG A 187 -16.46 4.63 4.18
C ARG A 187 -16.37 4.85 5.69
N GLU A 188 -15.27 4.48 6.31
CA GLU A 188 -15.02 4.58 7.75
C GLU A 188 -14.57 6.00 8.10
N GLY A 189 -15.56 6.89 8.11
CA GLY A 189 -15.39 8.32 8.25
C GLY A 189 -16.76 9.00 8.19
N TYR A 190 -16.77 10.31 7.93
CA TYR A 190 -18.02 11.06 7.87
C TYR A 190 -18.10 12.03 6.71
N GLU A 191 -19.33 12.37 6.32
CA GLU A 191 -19.61 13.49 5.40
C GLU A 191 -19.94 14.79 6.16
N THR A 192 -20.61 14.70 7.30
CA THR A 192 -20.94 15.85 8.16
C THR A 192 -20.90 15.49 9.65
N LEU A 193 -20.30 16.36 10.47
CA LEU A 193 -20.28 16.16 11.92
C LEU A 193 -21.67 16.32 12.56
N LEU A 194 -22.63 16.93 11.87
CA LEU A 194 -23.96 17.20 12.42
C LEU A 194 -24.77 15.94 12.74
N ASN A 195 -24.47 14.82 12.08
CA ASN A 195 -25.13 13.53 12.28
C ASN A 195 -24.16 12.40 12.65
N THR A 196 -22.93 12.75 13.05
CA THR A 196 -21.87 11.78 13.34
C THR A 196 -21.54 11.81 14.82
N ASP A 197 -21.74 10.69 15.51
CA ASP A 197 -21.13 10.47 16.83
C ASP A 197 -19.75 9.84 16.63
N MET A 198 -18.75 10.69 16.42
CA MET A 198 -17.37 10.26 16.18
C MET A 198 -16.80 9.40 17.32
N GLY A 199 -17.19 9.69 18.56
CA GLY A 199 -16.75 8.92 19.71
C GLY A 199 -17.22 7.47 19.62
N GLN A 200 -18.51 7.29 19.32
CA GLN A 200 -19.11 5.97 19.14
C GLN A 200 -18.55 5.23 17.93
N GLU A 201 -18.42 5.89 16.78
CA GLU A 201 -17.91 5.27 15.56
C GLU A 201 -16.47 4.76 15.72
N LEU A 202 -15.60 5.54 16.38
CA LEU A 202 -14.22 5.11 16.68
C LEU A 202 -14.17 3.92 17.65
N GLU A 203 -15.08 3.85 18.63
CA GLU A 203 -15.20 2.68 19.51
C GLU A 203 -15.65 1.44 18.74
N HIS A 204 -16.60 1.58 17.82
CA HIS A 204 -17.06 0.49 16.96
C HIS A 204 -15.96 0.00 16.02
N MET A 205 -15.23 0.92 15.39
CA MET A 205 -14.10 0.61 14.51
C MET A 205 -12.97 -0.11 15.28
N GLY A 206 -12.61 0.40 16.48
CA GLY A 206 -11.60 -0.23 17.35
C GLY A 206 -12.02 -1.63 17.79
N ARG A 207 -13.31 -1.80 18.14
CA ARG A 207 -13.86 -3.11 18.48
C ARG A 207 -13.87 -4.06 17.29
N PHE A 208 -14.23 -3.58 16.10
CA PHE A 208 -14.26 -4.37 14.87
C PHE A 208 -12.85 -4.87 14.51
N LEU A 209 -11.86 -3.99 14.51
CA LEU A 209 -10.47 -4.36 14.26
C LEU A 209 -9.94 -5.37 15.29
N SER A 210 -10.30 -5.20 16.56
CA SER A 210 -9.99 -6.19 17.61
C SER A 210 -10.59 -7.57 17.27
N MET A 211 -11.83 -7.63 16.78
CA MET A 211 -12.44 -8.89 16.35
C MET A 211 -11.69 -9.53 15.17
N VAL A 212 -11.19 -8.72 14.23
CA VAL A 212 -10.38 -9.21 13.09
C VAL A 212 -9.07 -9.82 13.58
N VAL A 213 -8.37 -9.15 14.50
CA VAL A 213 -7.14 -9.66 15.12
C VAL A 213 -7.40 -10.94 15.93
N ASP A 214 -8.43 -10.94 16.77
CA ASP A 214 -8.85 -12.12 17.53
C ASP A 214 -9.15 -13.31 16.61
N TYR A 215 -9.84 -13.06 15.50
CA TYR A 215 -10.19 -14.08 14.53
C TYR A 215 -8.98 -14.59 13.75
N LYS A 216 -8.06 -13.71 13.33
CA LYS A 216 -6.75 -14.09 12.75
C LYS A 216 -6.05 -15.11 13.64
N HIS A 217 -5.95 -14.83 14.94
CA HIS A 217 -5.32 -15.74 15.90
C HIS A 217 -6.09 -17.05 16.04
N LYS A 218 -7.43 -16.97 16.13
CA LYS A 218 -8.31 -18.14 16.23
C LYS A 218 -8.15 -19.12 15.07
N ILE A 219 -8.05 -18.63 13.84
CA ILE A 219 -7.89 -19.49 12.66
C ILE A 219 -6.43 -19.84 12.38
N GLY A 220 -5.48 -19.25 13.11
CA GLY A 220 -4.05 -19.50 12.94
C GLY A 220 -3.41 -18.74 11.78
N PHE A 221 -4.07 -17.72 11.23
CA PHE A 221 -3.52 -16.90 10.15
C PHE A 221 -2.25 -16.18 10.61
N LYS A 222 -1.15 -16.37 9.87
CA LYS A 222 0.18 -15.85 10.22
C LYS A 222 0.54 -14.54 9.53
N GLY A 223 -0.25 -14.14 8.53
CA GLY A 223 -0.03 -12.90 7.80
C GLY A 223 -0.28 -11.63 8.64
N GLN A 224 0.24 -10.50 8.19
CA GLN A 224 0.02 -9.21 8.86
C GLN A 224 -1.44 -8.74 8.71
N ILE A 225 -1.96 -8.03 9.70
CA ILE A 225 -3.15 -7.19 9.52
C ILE A 225 -2.66 -5.79 9.22
N LEU A 226 -3.16 -5.19 8.15
CA LEU A 226 -2.73 -3.89 7.66
C LEU A 226 -3.91 -2.92 7.64
N ILE A 227 -3.72 -1.71 8.16
CA ILE A 227 -4.58 -0.56 7.90
C ILE A 227 -3.95 0.27 6.79
N GLU A 228 -4.76 0.75 5.86
CA GLU A 228 -4.31 1.61 4.78
C GLU A 228 -4.77 3.05 4.99
N PRO A 229 -3.88 3.96 5.43
CA PRO A 229 -4.29 5.32 5.74
C PRO A 229 -4.71 6.09 4.50
N LYS A 230 -5.75 6.92 4.62
CA LYS A 230 -6.18 7.91 3.64
C LYS A 230 -6.91 9.05 4.36
N PRO A 231 -6.73 10.32 3.97
CA PRO A 231 -7.33 11.45 4.69
C PRO A 231 -8.83 11.66 4.45
N GLN A 232 -9.29 11.32 3.25
CA GLN A 232 -10.62 11.62 2.70
C GLN A 232 -10.79 10.91 1.35
N GLU A 233 -11.94 11.15 0.69
CA GLU A 233 -12.31 10.59 -0.61
C GLU A 233 -12.52 9.05 -0.56
N PRO A 234 -13.80 8.60 -0.53
CA PRO A 234 -15.02 9.36 -0.80
C PRO A 234 -15.62 10.10 0.41
N THR A 235 -15.11 9.89 1.63
CA THR A 235 -15.59 10.62 2.83
C THR A 235 -15.09 12.07 2.85
N LYS A 236 -15.74 12.95 3.62
CA LYS A 236 -15.23 14.31 3.88
C LYS A 236 -14.02 14.29 4.84
N HIS A 237 -13.96 13.27 5.68
CA HIS A 237 -12.85 12.97 6.57
C HIS A 237 -12.91 11.47 6.87
N GLN A 238 -11.84 10.76 6.56
CA GLN A 238 -11.66 9.37 6.91
C GLN A 238 -10.89 9.28 8.24
N TYR A 239 -11.22 8.30 9.08
CA TYR A 239 -10.67 8.24 10.44
C TYR A 239 -9.21 7.79 10.49
N ASP A 240 -8.82 6.87 9.62
CA ASP A 240 -7.45 6.42 9.37
C ASP A 240 -6.70 7.43 8.48
N TYR A 241 -6.60 8.68 8.96
CA TYR A 241 -6.18 9.84 8.16
C TYR A 241 -4.75 9.75 7.59
N ASP A 242 -3.79 9.41 8.44
CA ASP A 242 -2.36 9.27 8.14
C ASP A 242 -1.71 8.27 9.13
N VAL A 243 -0.43 7.96 8.95
CA VAL A 243 0.31 7.00 9.80
C VAL A 243 0.28 7.40 11.28
N ALA A 244 0.42 8.69 11.59
CA ALA A 244 0.40 9.17 12.97
C ALA A 244 -0.97 8.94 13.63
N THR A 245 -2.04 9.25 12.90
CA THR A 245 -3.43 9.08 13.34
C THR A 245 -3.75 7.61 13.54
N VAL A 246 -3.36 6.75 12.60
CA VAL A 246 -3.50 5.30 12.72
C VAL A 246 -2.73 4.78 13.93
N TYR A 247 -1.47 5.18 14.15
CA TYR A 247 -0.72 4.74 15.32
C TYR A 247 -1.37 5.16 16.64
N GLY A 248 -1.87 6.41 16.73
CA GLY A 248 -2.61 6.89 17.90
C GLY A 248 -3.88 6.09 18.17
N PHE A 249 -4.61 5.72 17.12
CA PHE A 249 -5.77 4.83 17.19
C PHE A 249 -5.37 3.43 17.67
N LEU A 250 -4.33 2.83 17.10
CA LEU A 250 -3.83 1.51 17.51
C LEU A 250 -3.40 1.49 18.98
N GLN A 251 -2.70 2.52 19.44
CA GLN A 251 -2.31 2.68 20.86
C GLN A 251 -3.52 2.74 21.79
N ARG A 252 -4.56 3.50 21.42
CA ARG A 252 -5.80 3.62 22.22
C ARG A 252 -6.47 2.26 22.44
N PHE A 253 -6.42 1.37 21.45
CA PHE A 253 -7.06 0.05 21.52
C PHE A 253 -6.09 -1.11 21.82
N GLY A 254 -4.80 -0.83 22.06
CA GLY A 254 -3.78 -1.84 22.39
C GLY A 254 -3.44 -2.78 21.22
N LEU A 255 -3.48 -2.27 19.99
CA LEU A 255 -3.31 -3.02 18.75
C LEU A 255 -2.01 -2.71 18.01
N GLU A 256 -1.16 -1.84 18.55
CA GLU A 256 0.08 -1.36 17.91
C GLU A 256 1.11 -2.46 17.63
N LYS A 257 0.97 -3.62 18.29
CA LYS A 257 1.84 -4.80 18.11
C LYS A 257 1.24 -5.85 17.19
N GLU A 258 -0.03 -5.71 16.81
CA GLU A 258 -0.80 -6.68 16.04
C GLU A 258 -1.07 -6.21 14.62
N VAL A 259 -1.13 -4.89 14.44
CA VAL A 259 -1.51 -4.22 13.19
C VAL A 259 -0.39 -3.31 12.72
N LYS A 260 -0.17 -3.33 11.41
CA LYS A 260 0.80 -2.50 10.69
C LYS A 260 0.10 -1.63 9.66
N VAL A 261 0.84 -0.80 8.94
CA VAL A 261 0.30 0.04 7.86
C VAL A 261 0.67 -0.47 6.47
N ASN A 262 -0.28 -0.37 5.55
CA ASN A 262 -0.07 -0.35 4.11
C ASN A 262 -0.07 1.11 3.68
N ILE A 263 1.04 1.65 3.19
CA ILE A 263 1.13 3.10 2.89
C ILE A 263 1.06 3.30 1.40
N GLU A 264 0.13 4.13 0.95
CA GLU A 264 -0.01 4.51 -0.45
C GLU A 264 0.60 5.89 -0.72
N GLN A 265 1.31 6.05 -1.84
CA GLN A 265 1.88 7.35 -2.24
C GLN A 265 0.77 8.41 -2.43
N GLY A 266 -0.27 8.07 -3.20
CA GLY A 266 -1.39 8.96 -3.49
C GLY A 266 -2.07 9.49 -2.23
N HIS A 267 -2.35 8.59 -1.28
CA HIS A 267 -2.96 8.92 0.00
C HIS A 267 -2.07 9.82 0.87
N ALA A 268 -0.77 9.55 0.95
CA ALA A 268 0.17 10.38 1.69
C ALA A 268 0.16 11.84 1.19
N ILE A 269 0.20 12.03 -0.14
CA ILE A 269 0.16 13.36 -0.76
C ILE A 269 -1.18 14.06 -0.49
N LEU A 270 -2.30 13.34 -0.58
CA LEU A 270 -3.62 13.90 -0.25
C LEU A 270 -3.71 14.35 1.21
N ALA A 271 -2.97 13.70 2.12
CA ALA A 271 -2.92 14.07 3.54
C ALA A 271 -2.01 15.29 3.81
N GLY A 272 -1.30 15.78 2.77
CA GLY A 272 -0.36 16.89 2.87
C GLY A 272 1.06 16.46 3.25
N HIS A 273 1.38 15.17 3.13
CA HIS A 273 2.68 14.59 3.49
C HIS A 273 3.43 14.12 2.25
N SER A 274 4.76 14.11 2.28
CA SER A 274 5.52 13.36 1.27
C SER A 274 5.46 11.86 1.56
N PHE A 275 5.65 11.01 0.55
CA PHE A 275 5.55 9.57 0.74
C PHE A 275 6.66 9.03 1.66
N GLU A 276 7.88 9.53 1.50
CA GLU A 276 9.00 9.19 2.38
C GLU A 276 8.81 9.68 3.82
N HIS A 277 7.98 10.71 4.07
CA HIS A 277 7.60 11.10 5.43
C HIS A 277 6.82 9.99 6.13
N GLU A 278 5.75 9.51 5.50
CA GLU A 278 4.89 8.45 6.06
C GLU A 278 5.68 7.14 6.25
N LEU A 279 6.57 6.81 5.32
CA LEU A 279 7.46 5.65 5.42
C LEU A 279 8.47 5.80 6.56
N ALA A 280 9.10 6.97 6.70
CA ALA A 280 10.03 7.25 7.79
C ALA A 280 9.30 7.15 9.15
N LEU A 281 8.11 7.73 9.26
CA LEU A 281 7.32 7.69 10.48
C LEU A 281 6.90 6.26 10.84
N ALA A 282 6.40 5.49 9.87
CA ALA A 282 6.02 4.09 10.11
C ALA A 282 7.22 3.22 10.50
N ARG A 283 8.42 3.51 9.99
CA ARG A 283 9.66 2.87 10.47
C ARG A 283 9.92 3.21 11.93
N GLU A 284 9.96 4.50 12.29
CA GLU A 284 10.27 4.93 13.67
C GLU A 284 9.27 4.36 14.68
N LEU A 285 8.01 4.20 14.27
CA LEU A 285 6.94 3.60 15.08
C LEU A 285 6.91 2.06 15.04
N GLY A 286 7.72 1.42 14.19
CA GLY A 286 7.81 -0.03 14.08
C GLY A 286 6.62 -0.71 13.39
N ILE A 287 5.77 0.07 12.69
CA ILE A 287 4.52 -0.41 12.10
C ILE A 287 4.52 -0.45 10.57
N LEU A 288 5.65 -0.23 9.90
CA LEU A 288 5.75 -0.44 8.45
C LEU A 288 5.45 -1.90 8.07
N GLY A 289 4.41 -2.11 7.26
CA GLY A 289 3.97 -3.42 6.79
C GLY A 289 4.21 -3.62 5.29
N SER A 290 3.50 -2.85 4.47
CA SER A 290 3.49 -2.93 3.00
C SER A 290 3.36 -1.53 2.39
N ILE A 291 3.47 -1.42 1.07
CA ILE A 291 3.15 -0.19 0.34
C ILE A 291 2.26 -0.44 -0.88
N ASP A 292 1.49 0.59 -1.21
CA ASP A 292 0.90 0.77 -2.52
C ASP A 292 1.66 1.85 -3.28
N MET A 293 2.29 1.42 -4.37
CA MET A 293 3.15 2.25 -5.19
C MET A 293 2.38 2.76 -6.39
N ASN A 294 1.87 3.96 -6.24
CA ASN A 294 1.24 4.72 -7.30
C ASN A 294 1.75 6.17 -7.27
N ARG A 295 1.01 7.08 -7.89
CA ARG A 295 1.15 8.52 -7.72
C ARG A 295 -0.14 9.26 -7.95
N ASN A 296 -0.21 10.41 -7.29
CA ASN A 296 -1.19 11.45 -7.60
C ASN A 296 -0.61 12.61 -8.39
N ASP A 297 -1.51 13.34 -9.04
CA ASP A 297 -1.16 14.57 -9.73
C ASP A 297 -1.21 15.72 -8.73
N TYR A 298 -0.08 16.43 -8.55
CA TYR A 298 0.02 17.50 -7.56
C TYR A 298 -0.93 18.68 -7.80
N GLN A 299 -1.50 18.83 -9.00
CA GLN A 299 -2.48 19.87 -9.31
C GLN A 299 -3.93 19.39 -9.12
N SER A 300 -4.12 18.11 -8.82
CA SER A 300 -5.42 17.44 -8.69
C SER A 300 -5.61 16.97 -7.24
N GLY A 301 -6.53 17.60 -6.51
CA GLY A 301 -6.80 17.30 -5.09
C GLY A 301 -7.64 16.04 -4.85
N TRP A 302 -7.47 15.01 -5.68
CA TRP A 302 -8.17 13.72 -5.61
C TRP A 302 -7.26 12.59 -6.08
N ASP A 303 -7.70 11.36 -5.84
CA ASP A 303 -6.96 10.15 -6.14
C ASP A 303 -6.99 9.79 -7.63
N THR A 304 -5.82 9.87 -8.25
CA THR A 304 -5.64 9.63 -9.69
C THR A 304 -5.10 8.24 -9.99
N ASP A 305 -4.51 7.57 -9.00
CA ASP A 305 -3.96 6.20 -9.03
C ASP A 305 -3.07 5.97 -10.26
N GLN A 306 -2.16 6.89 -10.56
CA GLN A 306 -1.22 6.75 -11.67
C GLN A 306 -0.09 5.81 -11.27
N PHE A 307 0.53 5.10 -12.21
CA PHE A 307 1.75 4.33 -11.91
C PHE A 307 2.90 5.26 -11.46
N PRO A 308 3.92 4.84 -10.71
CA PRO A 308 5.07 5.70 -10.43
C PRO A 308 5.82 6.07 -11.73
N ASN A 309 6.32 7.31 -11.83
CA ASN A 309 7.14 7.76 -12.97
C ASN A 309 8.34 8.63 -12.58
N ASN A 310 8.56 8.89 -11.29
CA ASN A 310 9.62 9.76 -10.80
C ASN A 310 10.62 8.95 -9.96
N VAL A 311 11.78 8.66 -10.55
CA VAL A 311 12.85 7.87 -9.90
C VAL A 311 13.38 8.55 -8.63
N PRO A 312 13.69 9.87 -8.61
CA PRO A 312 14.04 10.58 -7.38
C PRO A 312 13.09 10.37 -6.19
N GLU A 313 11.78 10.52 -6.40
CA GLU A 313 10.78 10.32 -5.33
C GLU A 313 10.76 8.86 -4.86
N VAL A 314 10.77 7.91 -5.80
CA VAL A 314 10.76 6.48 -5.51
C VAL A 314 12.06 6.03 -4.81
N ALA A 315 13.21 6.66 -5.12
CA ALA A 315 14.46 6.40 -4.43
C ALA A 315 14.41 6.82 -2.95
N LEU A 316 13.81 7.97 -2.64
CA LEU A 316 13.64 8.40 -1.24
C LEU A 316 12.65 7.50 -0.48
N ALA A 317 11.58 7.05 -1.14
CA ALA A 317 10.67 6.07 -0.57
C ALA A 317 11.38 4.75 -0.23
N TYR A 318 12.09 4.16 -1.19
CA TYR A 318 12.83 2.92 -0.94
C TYR A 318 14.01 3.09 0.02
N TYR A 319 14.57 4.29 0.16
CA TYR A 319 15.59 4.58 1.16
C TYR A 319 15.04 4.35 2.58
N GLU A 320 13.84 4.87 2.86
CA GLU A 320 13.20 4.68 4.16
C GLU A 320 12.74 3.22 4.37
N VAL A 321 12.26 2.53 3.31
CA VAL A 321 11.95 1.08 3.34
C VAL A 321 13.19 0.23 3.65
N LEU A 322 14.32 0.50 3.00
CA LEU A 322 15.57 -0.23 3.24
C LEU A 322 16.11 0.04 4.65
N LYS A 323 15.99 1.28 5.15
CA LYS A 323 16.32 1.59 6.55
C LYS A 323 15.43 0.89 7.57
N ALA A 324 14.20 0.52 7.19
CA ALA A 324 13.33 -0.32 8.00
C ALA A 324 13.68 -1.82 7.93
N GLY A 325 14.70 -2.21 7.16
CA GLY A 325 15.10 -3.59 6.94
C GLY A 325 14.48 -4.24 5.70
N GLY A 326 13.74 -3.47 4.89
CA GLY A 326 13.00 -3.96 3.73
C GLY A 326 11.72 -4.71 4.10
N PHE A 327 10.97 -5.15 3.08
CA PHE A 327 9.75 -5.91 3.30
C PHE A 327 10.03 -7.34 3.75
N THR A 328 9.15 -7.82 4.64
CA THR A 328 9.11 -9.21 5.11
C THR A 328 7.90 -9.94 4.50
N GLN A 329 6.69 -9.60 4.95
CA GLN A 329 5.43 -10.15 4.44
C GLN A 329 4.73 -9.20 3.45
N GLY A 330 4.84 -7.88 3.62
CA GLY A 330 4.37 -6.89 2.66
C GLY A 330 5.18 -6.84 1.37
N GLY A 331 4.86 -5.89 0.49
CA GLY A 331 5.52 -5.74 -0.81
C GLY A 331 5.18 -4.41 -1.47
N THR A 332 5.47 -4.32 -2.77
CA THR A 332 5.13 -3.17 -3.60
C THR A 332 3.94 -3.53 -4.47
N ASN A 333 2.72 -3.27 -4.00
CA ASN A 333 1.52 -3.44 -4.83
C ASN A 333 1.34 -2.22 -5.74
N PHE A 334 1.04 -2.45 -7.00
CA PHE A 334 0.69 -1.36 -7.92
C PHE A 334 -0.81 -1.09 -7.82
N ASP A 335 -1.20 -0.35 -6.77
CA ASP A 335 -2.53 0.25 -6.69
C ASP A 335 -2.65 1.44 -7.67
N ALA A 336 -2.52 1.11 -8.95
CA ALA A 336 -2.50 2.06 -10.04
C ALA A 336 -3.34 1.55 -11.21
N LYS A 337 -4.05 2.48 -11.85
CA LYS A 337 -4.90 2.20 -13.02
C LYS A 337 -4.32 2.75 -14.30
N LEU A 338 -4.70 2.12 -15.41
CA LEU A 338 -4.54 2.73 -16.72
C LEU A 338 -5.27 4.08 -16.78
N ARG A 339 -4.84 4.94 -17.71
CA ARG A 339 -5.60 6.16 -17.96
C ARG A 339 -6.87 5.80 -18.71
N ARG A 340 -7.92 6.59 -18.51
CA ARG A 340 -9.23 6.41 -19.17
C ARG A 340 -9.15 6.29 -20.70
N GLN A 341 -8.09 6.84 -21.31
CA GLN A 341 -7.88 6.83 -22.77
C GLN A 341 -6.84 5.79 -23.23
N SER A 342 -6.22 5.05 -22.31
CA SER A 342 -5.29 3.95 -22.58
C SER A 342 -6.08 2.64 -22.61
N LEU A 343 -6.54 2.27 -23.80
CA LEU A 343 -7.57 1.25 -24.00
C LEU A 343 -6.99 -0.11 -24.36
N ASP A 344 -5.78 -0.17 -24.90
CA ASP A 344 -5.26 -1.39 -25.50
C ASP A 344 -4.77 -2.36 -24.43
N PRO A 345 -4.92 -3.69 -24.62
CA PRO A 345 -4.36 -4.68 -23.69
C PRO A 345 -2.86 -4.50 -23.43
N SER A 346 -2.10 -4.05 -24.44
CA SER A 346 -0.67 -3.76 -24.32
C SER A 346 -0.36 -2.59 -23.40
N ASP A 347 -1.28 -1.63 -23.24
CA ASP A 347 -1.08 -0.50 -22.31
C ASP A 347 -0.95 -1.01 -20.88
N LEU A 348 -1.71 -2.07 -20.53
CA LEU A 348 -1.69 -2.67 -19.20
C LEU A 348 -0.32 -3.28 -18.89
N ILE A 349 0.28 -3.96 -19.87
CA ILE A 349 1.64 -4.51 -19.74
C ILE A 349 2.68 -3.40 -19.69
N ALA A 350 2.57 -2.40 -20.57
CA ALA A 350 3.51 -1.28 -20.65
C ALA A 350 3.52 -0.43 -19.37
N ALA A 351 2.36 -0.16 -18.78
CA ALA A 351 2.24 0.61 -17.55
C ALA A 351 2.93 -0.07 -16.37
N HIS A 352 2.68 -1.37 -16.18
CA HIS A 352 3.34 -2.16 -15.13
C HIS A 352 4.84 -2.30 -15.38
N ALA A 353 5.26 -2.56 -16.63
CA ALA A 353 6.67 -2.69 -16.96
C ALA A 353 7.47 -1.42 -16.63
N GLY A 354 6.93 -0.26 -17.02
CA GLY A 354 7.54 1.04 -16.70
C GLY A 354 7.60 1.29 -15.19
N ALA A 355 6.53 0.97 -14.47
CA ALA A 355 6.48 1.13 -13.02
C ALA A 355 7.50 0.24 -12.28
N MET A 356 7.59 -1.03 -12.68
CA MET A 356 8.58 -1.99 -12.14
C MET A 356 10.01 -1.51 -12.38
N ASP A 357 10.31 -0.95 -13.55
CA ASP A 357 11.62 -0.38 -13.87
C ASP A 357 11.94 0.88 -13.04
N VAL A 358 10.97 1.79 -12.89
CA VAL A 358 11.13 2.99 -12.04
C VAL A 358 11.43 2.57 -10.60
N CYS A 359 10.68 1.60 -10.08
CA CYS A 359 10.89 1.04 -8.75
C CYS A 359 12.24 0.36 -8.59
N ALA A 360 12.65 -0.48 -9.55
CA ALA A 360 13.95 -1.14 -9.53
C ALA A 360 15.10 -0.12 -9.55
N ARG A 361 15.01 0.92 -10.39
CA ARG A 361 16.00 2.00 -10.43
C ARG A 361 16.03 2.79 -9.12
N GLY A 362 14.87 3.13 -8.57
CA GLY A 362 14.76 3.83 -7.29
C GLY A 362 15.36 3.02 -6.13
N LEU A 363 15.06 1.72 -6.04
CA LEU A 363 15.64 0.84 -5.02
C LEU A 363 17.17 0.73 -5.17
N LYS A 364 17.70 0.60 -6.39
CA LYS A 364 19.15 0.58 -6.62
C LYS A 364 19.83 1.88 -6.18
N ALA A 365 19.23 3.03 -6.51
CA ALA A 365 19.73 4.33 -6.09
C ALA A 365 19.70 4.47 -4.55
N ALA A 366 18.60 4.06 -3.91
CA ALA A 366 18.43 4.05 -2.46
C ALA A 366 19.48 3.17 -1.75
N ALA A 367 19.67 1.95 -2.24
CA ALA A 367 20.67 1.03 -1.73
C ALA A 367 22.08 1.61 -1.85
N LYS A 368 22.41 2.18 -3.01
CA LYS A 368 23.72 2.79 -3.25
C LYS A 368 23.96 4.02 -2.34
N MET A 369 22.93 4.82 -2.07
CA MET A 369 23.01 5.92 -1.10
C MET A 369 23.29 5.42 0.33
N LEU A 370 22.71 4.28 0.73
CA LEU A 370 22.95 3.66 2.03
C LEU A 370 24.35 3.05 2.13
N GLU A 371 24.78 2.29 1.11
CA GLU A 371 26.11 1.67 1.06
C GLU A 371 27.24 2.72 1.09
N ASP A 372 27.03 3.86 0.43
CA ASP A 372 27.96 4.98 0.44
C ASP A 372 27.86 5.84 1.71
N ASP A 373 26.90 5.54 2.61
CA ASP A 373 26.63 6.31 3.82
C ASP A 373 26.35 7.80 3.52
N ALA A 374 25.81 8.07 2.32
CA ALA A 374 25.80 9.38 1.67
C ALA A 374 24.94 10.41 2.40
N LEU A 375 23.84 9.96 3.00
CA LEU A 375 22.92 10.79 3.79
C LEU A 375 23.03 10.52 5.30
N GLU A 376 23.43 9.31 5.71
CA GLU A 376 23.53 8.99 7.14
C GLU A 376 24.80 9.54 7.79
N ALA A 377 25.95 9.60 7.10
CA ALA A 377 27.15 10.27 7.62
C ALA A 377 26.89 11.74 7.99
N PRO A 378 26.38 12.62 7.09
CA PRO A 378 26.08 14.00 7.45
C PRO A 378 24.95 14.10 8.50
N ARG A 379 23.98 13.17 8.51
CA ARG A 379 22.95 13.11 9.55
C ARG A 379 23.57 12.83 10.92
N ARG A 380 24.41 11.79 11.08
CA ARG A 380 25.08 11.50 12.35
C ARG A 380 25.98 12.65 12.80
N ALA A 381 26.71 13.27 11.88
CA ALA A 381 27.53 14.45 12.19
C ALA A 381 26.68 15.63 12.73
N ARG A 382 25.46 15.83 12.20
CA ARG A 382 24.51 16.86 12.66
C ARG A 382 24.08 16.64 14.12
N TYR A 383 23.91 15.39 14.54
CA TYR A 383 23.45 15.03 15.89
C TYR A 383 24.56 14.64 16.88
N ALA A 384 25.83 14.58 16.45
CA ALA A 384 26.97 14.11 17.25
C ALA A 384 27.16 14.83 18.60
N GLY A 385 26.61 16.05 18.77
CA GLY A 385 26.63 16.75 20.06
C GLY A 385 25.86 16.03 21.18
N TRP A 386 24.85 15.22 20.81
CA TRP A 386 24.07 14.43 21.76
C TRP A 386 24.83 13.21 22.28
N GLU A 387 25.90 12.77 21.61
CA GLU A 387 26.71 11.61 22.02
C GLU A 387 27.66 11.92 23.19
N THR A 388 27.66 13.15 23.72
CA THR A 388 28.50 13.52 24.86
C THR A 388 27.87 13.12 26.18
N ASP A 389 28.68 12.70 27.15
CA ASP A 389 28.21 12.36 28.51
C ASP A 389 27.38 13.47 29.15
N ALA A 390 27.76 14.73 28.90
CA ALA A 390 27.03 15.89 29.40
C ALA A 390 25.63 15.98 28.78
N ALA A 391 25.52 15.80 27.45
CA ALA A 391 24.23 15.85 26.77
C ALA A 391 23.31 14.68 27.14
N GLN A 392 23.87 13.47 27.29
CA GLN A 392 23.11 12.30 27.77
C GLN A 392 22.61 12.50 29.20
N LYS A 393 23.42 13.08 30.09
CA LYS A 393 22.98 13.41 31.46
C LYS A 393 21.80 14.40 31.47
N MET A 394 21.76 15.36 30.55
CA MET A 394 20.64 16.29 30.44
C MET A 394 19.30 15.56 30.18
N LEU A 395 19.29 14.52 29.35
CA LEU A 395 18.07 13.77 29.03
C LEU A 395 17.50 12.98 30.22
N SER A 396 18.35 12.66 31.21
CA SER A 396 17.96 11.99 32.45
C SER A 396 17.72 12.94 33.63
N SER A 397 17.84 14.24 33.40
CA SER A 397 17.78 15.28 34.43
C SER A 397 16.41 15.95 34.49
N ASP A 398 16.15 16.69 35.57
CA ASP A 398 15.01 17.60 35.63
C ASP A 398 15.26 18.91 34.85
N LEU A 399 14.17 19.64 34.59
CA LEU A 399 14.17 20.88 33.81
C LEU A 399 14.99 22.00 34.48
N GLU A 400 14.99 22.08 35.81
CA GLU A 400 15.70 23.14 36.57
C GLU A 400 17.22 22.96 36.41
N THR A 401 17.71 21.74 36.58
CA THR A 401 19.11 21.39 36.42
C THR A 401 19.60 21.63 34.99
N VAL A 402 18.78 21.35 33.97
CA VAL A 402 19.13 21.61 32.56
C VAL A 402 19.11 23.11 32.24
N ALA A 403 18.22 23.88 32.88
CA ALA A 403 18.11 25.32 32.66
C ALA A 403 19.24 26.13 33.32
N ALA A 404 19.72 25.71 34.49
CA ALA A 404 20.67 26.48 35.30
C ALA A 404 21.94 26.95 34.57
N PRO A 405 22.63 26.14 33.73
CA PRO A 405 23.78 26.61 32.97
C PRO A 405 23.47 27.73 31.97
N VAL A 406 22.26 27.75 31.40
CA VAL A 406 21.81 28.80 30.48
C VAL A 406 21.54 30.10 31.27
N GLU A 407 20.85 30.00 32.41
CA GLU A 407 20.51 31.14 33.27
C GLU A 407 21.75 31.81 33.87
N GLN A 408 22.79 31.03 34.17
CA GLN A 408 24.08 31.52 34.66
C GLN A 408 24.96 32.12 33.55
N GLY A 409 24.52 32.06 32.28
CA GLY A 409 25.27 32.57 31.14
C GLY A 409 26.42 31.65 30.68
N ASN A 410 26.47 30.41 31.14
CA ASN A 410 27.50 29.44 30.76
C ASN A 410 27.25 28.82 29.37
N VAL A 411 26.01 28.89 28.86
CA VAL A 411 25.60 28.31 27.57
C VAL A 411 24.90 29.38 26.72
N ASN A 412 25.46 29.65 25.54
CA ASN A 412 24.89 30.57 24.55
C ASN A 412 25.07 29.99 23.13
N PRO A 413 24.15 29.12 22.66
CA PRO A 413 24.32 28.39 21.41
C PRO A 413 24.25 29.32 20.20
N GLN A 414 24.98 28.95 19.13
CA GLN A 414 24.92 29.62 17.82
C GLN A 414 24.23 28.72 16.80
N PRO A 415 23.53 29.27 15.79
CA PRO A 415 22.90 28.48 14.75
C PRO A 415 23.94 27.67 13.96
N ARG A 416 23.56 26.46 13.56
CA ARG A 416 24.36 25.58 12.69
C ARG A 416 23.62 25.35 11.38
N SER A 417 24.32 25.46 10.25
CA SER A 417 23.71 25.24 8.93
C SER A 417 23.21 23.79 8.79
N GLY A 418 21.99 23.64 8.27
CA GLY A 418 21.39 22.33 7.97
C GLY A 418 21.87 21.69 6.67
N GLN A 419 22.53 22.46 5.80
CA GLN A 419 23.11 22.00 4.52
C GLN A 419 22.12 21.31 3.55
N GLN A 420 20.85 21.72 3.57
CA GLN A 420 19.77 21.07 2.82
C GLN A 420 20.07 20.96 1.32
N GLU A 421 20.47 22.04 0.67
CA GLU A 421 20.73 22.07 -0.78
C GLU A 421 21.88 21.12 -1.15
N LYS A 422 22.83 20.88 -0.24
CA LYS A 422 23.89 19.91 -0.48
C LYS A 422 23.38 18.47 -0.40
N LEU A 423 22.47 18.20 0.54
CA LEU A 423 21.86 16.87 0.71
C LEU A 423 20.96 16.52 -0.48
N GLU A 424 20.16 17.47 -0.96
CA GLU A 424 19.33 17.30 -2.17
C GLU A 424 20.20 17.07 -3.41
N ASN A 425 21.31 17.81 -3.54
CA ASN A 425 22.28 17.59 -4.61
C ASN A 425 23.00 16.24 -4.51
N ILE A 426 23.12 15.65 -3.31
CA ILE A 426 23.63 14.29 -3.15
C ILE A 426 22.63 13.31 -3.76
N VAL A 427 21.36 13.36 -3.37
CA VAL A 427 20.30 12.48 -3.90
C VAL A 427 20.27 12.48 -5.44
N ASN A 428 20.29 13.67 -6.05
CA ASN A 428 20.24 13.84 -7.50
C ASN A 428 21.42 13.23 -8.28
N ARG A 429 22.53 12.85 -7.61
CA ARG A 429 23.67 12.19 -8.26
C ARG A 429 23.51 10.67 -8.38
N TYR A 430 22.59 10.08 -7.61
CA TYR A 430 22.38 8.63 -7.58
C TYR A 430 21.29 8.15 -8.52
N VAL A 431 20.46 9.06 -9.04
CA VAL A 431 19.19 8.76 -9.72
C VAL A 431 19.25 8.90 -11.22
#